data_AF-A0A8D8FDS3-F1
#
_entry.id   AF-A0A8D8FDS3-F1
#
_cell.length_a   1.000
_cell.length_b   1.000
_cell.length_c   1.000
_cell.angle_alpha   90.00
_cell.angle_beta   90.00
_cell.angle_gamma   90.00
#
_symmetry.space_group_name_H-M   'P 1'
#
loop_
_entity.id
_entity.type
_entity.pdbx_description
1 polymer ?
#
loop_
_entity_poly.entity_id
_entity_poly.type
_entity_poly.pdbx_seq_one_letter_code
_entity_poly.pdbx_strand_id
1 'polypeptide(L)'
;MASLVNFDAINATYTEHEKLLGKLGYNPQSMLLDLNQPCPSLIRYCYWLGQEVPCDKYFHVTKTHLGFCCSFNVVPAMLVGNKATQLSTRGSTDIRLSGAGKHVGLSVTVDIEPQNYMAPTKSFFGADVFLHSPIDFPADSDFEDTLQPGWDVDFCVTPMPIDSSDSLRRVPLKKRQCFMEGEGTVQSGSPFSSNLCMSECRLRTIVKLCNCVPFFYADFSEFSSKLSSKS
;
A
#
# COMPACT_ATOMS: atom_id res chain seq x y z
N MET A 1 13.37 -20.68 23.77
CA MET A 1 13.32 -19.69 24.87
C MET A 1 13.59 -18.33 24.28
N ALA A 2 12.55 -17.52 24.04
CA ALA A 2 12.73 -16.13 23.65
C ALA A 2 13.20 -15.36 24.90
N SER A 3 14.44 -14.88 24.88
CA SER A 3 14.94 -13.98 25.91
C SER A 3 14.30 -12.61 25.69
N LEU A 4 13.58 -12.11 26.70
CA LEU A 4 13.06 -10.75 26.70
C LEU A 4 14.26 -9.79 26.68
N VAL A 5 14.49 -9.15 25.54
CA VAL A 5 15.58 -8.20 25.38
C VAL A 5 15.27 -6.96 26.21
N ASN A 6 16.20 -6.57 27.07
CA ASN A 6 16.08 -5.41 27.95
C ASN A 6 16.07 -4.11 27.13
N PHE A 7 14.92 -3.42 27.10
CA PHE A 7 14.65 -2.27 26.23
C PHE A 7 15.56 -1.05 26.47
N ASP A 8 16.10 -0.88 27.69
CA ASP A 8 16.88 0.31 28.05
C ASP A 8 18.31 0.27 27.52
N ALA A 9 18.92 -0.92 27.42
CA ALA A 9 20.27 -1.11 26.83
C ALA A 9 20.25 -1.06 25.28
N ILE A 10 19.08 -1.33 24.69
CA ILE A 10 18.84 -1.26 23.25
C ILE A 10 18.82 0.21 22.78
N ASN A 11 18.29 1.14 23.58
CA ASN A 11 18.02 2.50 23.11
C ASN A 11 19.27 3.32 22.71
N ALA A 12 20.37 3.21 23.46
CA ALA A 12 21.60 3.96 23.16
C ALA A 12 22.35 3.41 21.94
N THR A 13 22.43 2.09 21.84
CA THR A 13 23.17 1.40 20.78
C THR A 13 22.49 1.58 19.42
N TYR A 14 21.16 1.46 19.35
CA TYR A 14 20.42 1.58 18.09
C TYR A 14 20.40 3.01 17.56
N THR A 15 20.31 4.03 18.42
CA THR A 15 20.41 5.43 17.98
C THR A 15 21.79 5.79 17.44
N GLU A 16 22.87 5.16 17.92
CA GLU A 16 24.21 5.31 17.34
C GLU A 16 24.31 4.66 15.96
N HIS A 17 23.78 3.44 15.80
CA HIS A 17 23.78 2.74 14.51
C HIS A 17 22.91 3.46 13.48
N GLU A 18 21.73 3.95 13.88
CA GLU A 18 20.86 4.74 13.01
C GLU A 18 21.53 6.06 12.58
N LYS A 19 22.23 6.75 13.49
CA LYS A 19 23.02 7.94 13.14
C LYS A 19 24.17 7.61 12.18
N LEU A 20 24.83 6.46 12.34
CA LEU A 20 25.89 6.02 11.44
C LEU A 20 25.35 5.69 10.05
N LEU A 21 24.25 4.93 9.98
CA LEU A 21 23.55 4.61 8.74
C LEU A 21 23.05 5.88 8.03
N GLY A 22 22.51 6.84 8.80
CA GLY A 22 22.15 8.17 8.31
C GLY A 22 23.32 8.91 7.69
N LYS A 23 24.52 8.86 8.29
CA LYS A 23 25.74 9.45 7.71
C LYS A 23 26.18 8.76 6.40
N LEU A 24 25.86 7.47 6.24
CA LEU A 24 26.10 6.72 5.01
C LEU A 24 25.02 6.96 3.94
N GLY A 25 24.02 7.81 4.22
CA GLY A 25 22.93 8.15 3.30
C GLY A 25 21.73 7.20 3.37
N TYR A 26 21.72 6.26 4.31
CA TYR A 26 20.57 5.38 4.52
C TYR A 26 19.51 6.05 5.39
N ASN A 27 18.24 5.85 5.04
CA ASN A 27 17.11 6.17 5.89
C ASN A 27 16.20 4.95 6.01
N PRO A 28 15.27 4.90 6.99
CA PRO A 28 14.41 3.74 7.18
C PRO A 28 13.64 3.34 5.92
N GLN A 29 13.21 4.31 5.11
CA GLN A 29 12.50 4.04 3.86
C GLN A 29 13.41 3.35 2.82
N SER A 30 14.63 3.86 2.61
CA SER A 30 15.56 3.27 1.63
C SER A 30 16.02 1.88 2.09
N MET A 31 16.31 1.73 3.38
CA MET A 31 16.69 0.42 3.95
C MET A 31 15.57 -0.60 3.81
N LEU A 32 14.33 -0.25 4.13
CA LEU A 32 13.20 -1.16 3.98
C LEU A 32 12.95 -1.52 2.51
N LEU A 33 13.20 -0.59 1.58
CA LEU A 33 13.07 -0.88 0.15
C LEU A 33 14.17 -1.83 -0.33
N ASP A 34 15.41 -1.62 0.10
CA ASP A 34 16.58 -2.42 -0.29
C ASP A 34 16.55 -3.82 0.33
N LEU A 35 15.99 -3.95 1.55
CA LEU A 35 15.84 -5.22 2.25
C LEU A 35 14.60 -6.01 1.85
N ASN A 36 13.65 -5.38 1.14
CA ASN A 36 12.46 -6.07 0.68
C ASN A 36 12.78 -7.08 -0.43
N GLN A 37 12.04 -8.18 -0.48
CA GLN A 37 12.14 -9.09 -1.61
C GLN A 37 11.69 -8.36 -2.89
N PRO A 38 12.51 -8.35 -3.96
CA PRO A 38 12.13 -7.68 -5.20
C PRO A 38 10.86 -8.30 -5.82
N CYS A 39 9.94 -7.46 -6.31
CA CYS A 39 8.71 -7.96 -6.95
C CYS A 39 8.91 -8.99 -8.07
N PRO A 40 9.93 -8.87 -8.95
CA PRO A 40 10.18 -9.90 -9.98
C PRO A 40 10.66 -11.25 -9.42
N SER A 41 11.15 -11.27 -8.17
CA SER A 41 11.49 -12.51 -7.46
C SER A 41 10.27 -13.06 -6.74
N LEU A 42 9.53 -12.20 -6.01
CA LEU A 42 8.35 -12.60 -5.26
C LEU A 42 7.19 -13.05 -6.16
N ILE A 43 6.87 -12.28 -7.20
CA ILE A 43 5.82 -12.59 -8.18
C ILE A 43 6.50 -13.13 -9.44
N ARG A 44 6.67 -14.45 -9.48
CA ARG A 44 7.59 -15.10 -10.44
C ARG A 44 6.98 -15.32 -11.81
N TYR A 45 5.74 -15.82 -11.86
CA TYR A 45 5.01 -16.07 -13.11
C TYR A 45 3.66 -15.39 -13.04
N CYS A 46 3.24 -14.77 -14.15
CA CYS A 46 1.99 -14.04 -14.25
C CYS A 46 1.24 -14.44 -15.51
N TYR A 47 -0.04 -14.68 -15.35
CA TYR A 47 -0.98 -14.91 -16.43
C TYR A 47 -2.11 -13.90 -16.34
N TRP A 48 -2.40 -13.26 -17.46
CA TRP A 48 -3.51 -12.33 -17.60
C TRP A 48 -4.37 -12.78 -18.77
N LEU A 49 -5.67 -12.98 -18.54
CA LEU A 49 -6.59 -13.51 -19.55
C LEU A 49 -6.12 -14.85 -20.14
N GLY A 50 -5.49 -15.68 -19.30
CA GLY A 50 -4.96 -17.00 -19.70
C GLY A 50 -3.67 -16.96 -20.51
N GLN A 51 -3.12 -15.77 -20.79
CA GLN A 51 -1.85 -15.60 -21.47
C GLN A 51 -0.74 -15.26 -20.49
N GLU A 52 0.42 -15.91 -20.63
CA GLU A 52 1.63 -15.56 -19.88
C GLU A 52 2.07 -14.14 -20.23
N VAL A 53 2.32 -13.33 -19.20
CA VAL A 53 2.73 -11.93 -19.33
C VAL A 53 3.92 -11.62 -18.41
N PRO A 54 4.77 -10.64 -18.76
CA PRO A 54 5.83 -10.19 -17.87
C PRO A 54 5.27 -9.59 -16.58
N CYS A 55 5.62 -10.14 -15.42
CA CYS A 55 5.11 -9.68 -14.13
C CYS A 55 5.48 -8.23 -13.80
N ASP A 56 6.68 -7.80 -14.17
CA ASP A 56 7.22 -6.45 -13.94
C ASP A 56 6.46 -5.32 -14.66
N LYS A 57 5.71 -5.69 -15.71
CA LYS A 57 4.78 -4.81 -16.45
C LYS A 57 3.48 -4.56 -15.68
N TYR A 58 3.02 -5.52 -14.88
CA TYR A 58 1.70 -5.49 -14.23
C TYR A 58 1.77 -5.26 -12.72
N PHE A 59 2.83 -5.74 -12.08
CA PHE A 59 3.09 -5.56 -10.66
C PHE A 59 4.16 -4.51 -10.42
N HIS A 60 3.86 -3.61 -9.48
CA HIS A 60 4.75 -2.52 -9.12
C HIS A 60 4.88 -2.40 -7.61
N VAL A 61 6.03 -1.88 -7.17
CA VAL A 61 6.28 -1.63 -5.76
C VAL A 61 5.40 -0.48 -5.28
N THR A 62 4.62 -0.73 -4.24
CA THR A 62 3.75 0.23 -3.56
C THR A 62 4.12 0.38 -2.10
N LYS A 63 3.75 1.53 -1.51
CA LYS A 63 3.82 1.72 -0.05
C LYS A 63 2.51 1.25 0.59
N THR A 64 2.61 0.49 1.67
CA THR A 64 1.50 0.03 2.50
C THR A 64 1.85 0.20 3.97
N HIS A 65 0.87 0.06 4.87
CA HIS A 65 1.11 0.12 6.32
C HIS A 65 2.02 -1.02 6.84
N LEU A 66 2.19 -2.10 6.06
CA LEU A 66 3.10 -3.22 6.37
C LEU A 66 4.51 -3.04 5.79
N GLY A 67 4.73 -2.04 4.93
CA GLY A 67 6.01 -1.81 4.28
C GLY A 67 5.87 -1.60 2.78
N PHE A 68 6.74 -2.26 2.01
CA PHE A 68 6.69 -2.24 0.55
C PHE A 68 6.05 -3.53 0.03
N CYS A 69 5.03 -3.39 -0.81
CA CYS A 69 4.30 -4.52 -1.39
C CYS A 69 4.37 -4.50 -2.92
N CYS A 70 3.97 -5.60 -3.55
CA CYS A 70 3.82 -5.70 -4.99
C CYS A 70 2.33 -5.65 -5.35
N SER A 71 1.90 -4.57 -5.98
CA SER A 71 0.49 -4.38 -6.30
C SER A 71 0.22 -4.41 -7.79
N PHE A 72 -0.90 -5.03 -8.14
CA PHE A 72 -1.50 -5.05 -9.46
C PHE A 72 -2.61 -4.00 -9.55
N ASN A 73 -2.72 -3.31 -10.69
CA ASN A 73 -3.84 -2.42 -11.01
C ASN A 73 -4.12 -1.32 -9.95
N VAL A 74 -3.09 -0.68 -9.41
CA VAL A 74 -3.23 0.42 -8.44
C VAL A 74 -3.07 1.79 -9.08
N VAL A 75 -3.61 2.84 -8.46
CA VAL A 75 -3.39 4.21 -8.91
C VAL A 75 -1.92 4.64 -8.78
N PRO A 76 -1.42 5.52 -9.68
CA PRO A 76 -0.03 5.98 -9.68
C PRO A 76 0.44 6.62 -8.37
N ALA A 77 -0.48 7.21 -7.58
CA ALA A 77 -0.17 7.83 -6.30
C ALA A 77 0.37 6.85 -5.24
N MET A 78 0.13 5.54 -5.39
CA MET A 78 0.64 4.51 -4.49
C MET A 78 2.02 3.99 -4.89
N LEU A 79 2.50 4.30 -6.10
CA LEU A 79 3.73 3.75 -6.65
C LEU A 79 4.98 4.40 -6.05
N VAL A 80 6.05 3.62 -5.94
CA VAL A 80 7.34 4.08 -5.43
C VAL A 80 8.30 4.45 -6.58
N GLY A 81 9.00 5.56 -6.43
CA GLY A 81 10.08 6.00 -7.33
C GLY A 81 9.60 6.56 -8.67
N ASN A 82 10.48 6.53 -9.67
CA ASN A 82 10.24 7.14 -11.00
C ASN A 82 9.10 6.48 -11.81
N LYS A 83 8.56 5.34 -11.35
CA LYS A 83 7.38 4.71 -11.95
C LYS A 83 6.08 5.50 -11.67
N ALA A 84 6.01 6.22 -10.55
CA ALA A 84 4.88 7.10 -10.24
C ALA A 84 4.71 8.20 -11.31
N THR A 85 5.82 8.83 -11.73
CA THR A 85 5.83 9.85 -12.77
C THR A 85 5.60 9.28 -14.17
N GLN A 86 6.16 8.11 -14.51
CA GLN A 86 5.95 7.52 -15.85
C GLN A 86 4.52 6.97 -16.08
N LEU A 87 3.92 6.29 -15.10
CA LEU A 87 2.52 5.81 -15.24
C LEU A 87 1.51 6.96 -15.20
N SER A 88 1.80 8.07 -14.51
CA SER A 88 0.95 9.27 -14.54
C SER A 88 0.80 9.87 -15.95
N THR A 89 1.85 9.78 -16.78
CA THR A 89 1.84 10.29 -18.17
C THR A 89 1.14 9.38 -19.18
N ARG A 90 0.91 8.10 -18.86
CA ARG A 90 0.21 7.15 -19.74
C ARG A 90 -1.26 6.93 -19.38
N GLY A 91 -1.75 7.62 -18.34
CA GLY A 91 -3.06 7.36 -17.75
C GLY A 91 -3.01 6.10 -16.88
N SER A 92 -3.74 6.12 -15.76
CA SER A 92 -3.99 4.94 -14.94
C SER A 92 -4.45 3.81 -15.85
N THR A 93 -3.71 2.71 -15.88
CA THR A 93 -4.17 1.47 -16.53
C THR A 93 -5.23 0.89 -15.61
N ASP A 94 -6.46 1.42 -15.66
CA ASP A 94 -7.62 0.78 -15.05
C ASP A 94 -7.88 -0.50 -15.84
N ILE A 95 -7.20 -1.57 -15.42
CA ILE A 95 -7.28 -2.87 -16.08
C ILE A 95 -8.62 -3.49 -15.67
N ARG A 96 -9.50 -3.61 -16.65
CA ARG A 96 -10.84 -4.17 -16.48
C ARG A 96 -10.96 -5.53 -17.12
N LEU A 97 -11.67 -6.41 -16.44
CA LEU A 97 -12.06 -7.71 -16.97
C LEU A 97 -13.29 -7.58 -17.87
N SER A 98 -13.30 -8.35 -18.96
CA SER A 98 -14.46 -8.43 -19.88
C SER A 98 -15.40 -9.59 -19.57
N GLY A 99 -15.08 -10.43 -18.59
CA GLY A 99 -15.85 -11.61 -18.21
C GLY A 99 -15.39 -12.21 -16.88
N ALA A 100 -16.01 -13.32 -16.48
CA ALA A 100 -15.71 -14.05 -15.24
C ALA A 100 -15.24 -15.48 -15.53
N GLY A 101 -14.35 -16.00 -14.67
CA GLY A 101 -13.81 -17.36 -14.77
C GLY A 101 -12.30 -17.42 -14.50
N LYS A 102 -11.81 -18.59 -14.09
CA LYS A 102 -10.40 -18.81 -13.70
C LYS A 102 -9.42 -18.45 -14.82
N HIS A 103 -9.76 -18.77 -16.08
CA HIS A 103 -8.90 -18.50 -17.24
C HIS A 103 -8.98 -17.06 -17.77
N VAL A 104 -9.93 -16.25 -17.27
CA VAL A 104 -10.05 -14.85 -17.68
C VAL A 104 -9.61 -13.90 -16.56
N GLY A 105 -9.10 -14.41 -15.45
CA GLY A 105 -8.60 -13.60 -14.33
C GLY A 105 -7.11 -13.31 -14.38
N LEU A 106 -6.61 -12.85 -13.24
CA LEU A 106 -5.19 -12.82 -12.90
C LEU A 106 -4.81 -14.15 -12.24
N SER A 107 -3.74 -14.78 -12.70
CA SER A 107 -3.13 -15.91 -12.01
C SER A 107 -1.65 -15.62 -11.83
N VAL A 108 -1.14 -15.85 -10.62
CA VAL A 108 0.24 -15.58 -10.26
C VAL A 108 0.85 -16.74 -9.51
N THR A 109 2.14 -16.98 -9.73
CA THR A 109 2.94 -17.87 -8.90
C THR A 109 3.82 -17.01 -8.00
N VAL A 110 3.71 -17.25 -6.69
CA VAL A 110 4.45 -16.53 -5.67
C VAL A 110 5.61 -17.39 -5.17
N ASP A 111 6.82 -16.83 -5.17
CA ASP A 111 8.01 -17.45 -4.59
C ASP A 111 8.46 -16.63 -3.38
N ILE A 112 8.18 -17.14 -2.18
CA ILE A 112 8.47 -16.41 -0.93
C ILE A 112 9.93 -16.54 -0.49
N GLU A 113 10.74 -17.42 -1.07
CA GLU A 113 12.15 -17.61 -0.66
C GLU A 113 12.34 -17.76 0.88
N PRO A 114 11.81 -18.82 1.52
CA PRO A 114 11.82 -18.96 2.99
C PRO A 114 13.21 -18.89 3.62
N GLN A 115 14.25 -19.24 2.86
CA GLN A 115 15.67 -19.13 3.27
C GLN A 115 16.14 -17.70 3.56
N ASN A 116 15.46 -16.68 3.03
CA ASN A 116 15.82 -15.27 3.17
C ASN A 116 15.06 -14.58 4.32
N TYR A 117 14.16 -15.27 5.03
CA TYR A 117 13.42 -14.69 6.15
C TYR A 117 14.35 -14.47 7.36
N MET A 118 14.45 -13.21 7.79
CA MET A 118 15.23 -12.81 8.96
C MET A 118 14.29 -12.26 10.04
N ALA A 119 14.31 -12.86 11.23
CA ALA A 119 13.49 -12.46 12.38
C ALA A 119 11.98 -12.35 12.06
N PRO A 120 11.32 -13.42 11.59
CA PRO A 120 9.90 -13.36 11.24
C PRO A 120 9.03 -13.07 12.47
N THR A 121 8.02 -12.22 12.29
CA THR A 121 7.02 -11.90 13.32
C THR A 121 5.93 -12.98 13.44
N LYS A 122 5.72 -13.76 12.36
CA LYS A 122 4.79 -14.90 12.29
C LYS A 122 5.58 -16.21 12.45
N SER A 123 4.96 -17.24 13.02
CA SER A 123 5.59 -18.56 13.26
C SER A 123 5.64 -19.47 12.01
N PHE A 124 5.32 -18.93 10.84
CA PHE A 124 5.23 -19.65 9.58
C PHE A 124 5.70 -18.73 8.43
N PHE A 125 6.05 -19.33 7.30
CA PHE A 125 6.43 -18.61 6.08
C PHE A 125 5.22 -18.49 5.15
N GLY A 126 5.02 -17.30 4.61
CA GLY A 126 3.92 -17.04 3.69
C GLY A 126 3.93 -15.62 3.14
N ALA A 127 3.09 -15.40 2.14
CA ALA A 127 2.82 -14.09 1.57
C ALA A 127 1.41 -13.65 1.94
N ASP A 128 1.27 -12.44 2.47
CA ASP A 128 -0.04 -11.84 2.73
C ASP A 128 -0.58 -11.20 1.44
N VAL A 129 -1.84 -11.47 1.13
CA VAL A 129 -2.53 -11.01 -0.07
C VAL A 129 -3.69 -10.12 0.34
N PHE A 130 -3.72 -8.92 -0.22
CA PHE A 130 -4.78 -7.94 0.02
C PHE A 130 -5.63 -7.77 -1.24
N LEU A 131 -6.96 -7.80 -1.07
CA LEU A 131 -7.91 -7.48 -2.14
C LEU A 131 -8.66 -6.21 -1.77
N HIS A 132 -8.41 -5.14 -2.54
CA HIS A 132 -8.98 -3.82 -2.29
C HIS A 132 -9.24 -3.06 -3.61
N SER A 133 -9.93 -1.93 -3.49
CA SER A 133 -10.20 -1.03 -4.62
C SER A 133 -8.91 -0.38 -5.13
N PRO A 134 -8.73 -0.18 -6.45
CA PRO A 134 -7.50 0.35 -7.04
C PRO A 134 -7.17 1.79 -6.61
N ILE A 135 -8.16 2.54 -6.14
CA ILE A 135 -8.01 3.92 -5.64
C ILE A 135 -7.80 3.98 -4.12
N ASP A 136 -7.88 2.85 -3.44
CA ASP A 136 -7.86 2.80 -1.98
C ASP A 136 -6.52 2.30 -1.44
N PHE A 137 -6.14 2.82 -0.28
CA PHE A 137 -4.93 2.40 0.41
C PHE A 137 -5.24 1.16 1.24
N PRO A 138 -4.50 0.03 1.07
CA PRO A 138 -4.79 -1.20 1.78
C PRO A 138 -4.71 -0.98 3.30
N ALA A 139 -5.84 -1.18 3.97
CA ALA A 139 -6.00 -1.03 5.41
C ALA A 139 -6.45 -2.35 6.04
N ASP A 140 -6.31 -2.48 7.36
CA ASP A 140 -6.72 -3.67 8.14
C ASP A 140 -8.20 -4.07 7.95
N SER A 141 -9.03 -3.18 7.39
CA SER A 141 -10.44 -3.43 7.08
C SER A 141 -10.67 -4.12 5.74
N ASP A 142 -9.66 -4.18 4.87
CA ASP A 142 -9.76 -4.83 3.58
C ASP A 142 -9.61 -6.34 3.73
N PHE A 143 -9.96 -7.08 2.67
CA PHE A 143 -9.77 -8.52 2.67
C PHE A 143 -8.27 -8.84 2.67
N GLU A 144 -7.85 -9.64 3.66
CA GLU A 144 -6.50 -10.18 3.80
C GLU A 144 -6.58 -11.71 3.90
N ASP A 145 -5.69 -12.40 3.18
CA ASP A 145 -5.44 -13.82 3.35
C ASP A 145 -3.93 -14.09 3.30
N THR A 146 -3.48 -15.20 3.89
CA THR A 146 -2.05 -15.55 3.92
C THR A 146 -1.80 -16.85 3.16
N LEU A 147 -1.01 -16.76 2.09
CA LEU A 147 -0.61 -17.89 1.25
C LEU A 147 0.65 -18.56 1.78
N GLN A 148 0.63 -19.88 1.95
CA GLN A 148 1.80 -20.68 2.31
C GLN A 148 2.34 -21.48 1.11
N PRO A 149 3.62 -21.88 1.14
CA PRO A 149 4.20 -22.72 0.09
C PRO A 149 3.39 -24.00 -0.16
N GLY A 150 3.18 -24.32 -1.43
CA GLY A 150 2.44 -25.51 -1.86
C GLY A 150 0.92 -25.34 -1.93
N TRP A 151 0.39 -24.15 -1.59
CA TRP A 151 -1.02 -23.85 -1.77
C TRP A 151 -1.33 -23.46 -3.22
N ASP A 152 -2.48 -23.91 -3.71
CA ASP A 152 -3.12 -23.44 -4.95
C ASP A 152 -4.50 -22.90 -4.53
N VAL A 153 -4.65 -21.57 -4.56
CA VAL A 153 -5.81 -20.86 -4.00
C VAL A 153 -6.47 -20.03 -5.09
N ASP A 154 -7.79 -20.19 -5.23
CA ASP A 154 -8.61 -19.41 -6.14
C ASP A 154 -9.45 -18.39 -5.36
N PHE A 155 -9.19 -17.10 -5.57
CA PHE A 155 -10.00 -16.01 -5.01
C PHE A 155 -11.14 -15.64 -5.97
N CYS A 156 -12.39 -15.97 -5.61
CA CYS A 156 -13.57 -15.53 -6.35
C CYS A 156 -14.04 -14.15 -5.85
N VAL A 157 -13.74 -13.10 -6.63
CA VAL A 157 -14.03 -11.71 -6.24
C VAL A 157 -15.38 -11.28 -6.80
N THR A 158 -16.34 -10.98 -5.92
CA THR A 158 -17.63 -10.37 -6.29
C THR A 158 -17.65 -8.92 -5.77
N PRO A 159 -17.49 -7.90 -6.65
CA PRO A 159 -17.48 -6.52 -6.22
C PRO A 159 -18.86 -6.07 -5.74
N MET A 160 -18.91 -5.36 -4.62
CA MET A 160 -20.12 -4.74 -4.09
C MET A 160 -19.95 -3.21 -4.11
N PRO A 161 -20.21 -2.54 -5.25
CA PRO A 161 -20.12 -1.08 -5.30
C PRO A 161 -21.23 -0.47 -4.43
N ILE A 162 -20.84 0.33 -3.46
CA ILE A 162 -21.75 1.14 -2.65
C ILE A 162 -21.71 2.56 -3.20
N ASP A 163 -22.80 3.00 -3.82
CA ASP A 163 -22.93 4.35 -4.36
C ASP A 163 -24.17 5.05 -3.82
N SER A 164 -24.10 6.37 -3.77
CA SER A 164 -25.14 7.26 -3.30
C SER A 164 -25.89 7.86 -4.49
N SER A 165 -27.23 7.94 -4.40
CA SER A 165 -28.02 8.61 -5.44
C SER A 165 -27.59 10.08 -5.59
N ASP A 166 -27.44 10.55 -6.84
CA ASP A 166 -27.17 11.97 -7.15
C ASP A 166 -28.16 12.95 -6.52
N SER A 167 -29.39 12.49 -6.21
CA SER A 167 -30.36 13.31 -5.48
C SER A 167 -29.87 13.79 -4.11
N LEU A 168 -28.95 13.05 -3.47
CA LEU A 168 -28.34 13.40 -2.18
C LEU A 168 -27.45 14.64 -2.24
N ARG A 169 -26.97 15.07 -3.42
CA ARG A 169 -26.25 16.35 -3.59
C ARG A 169 -27.11 17.55 -3.15
N ARG A 170 -28.45 17.42 -3.20
CA ARG A 170 -29.39 18.47 -2.74
C ARG A 170 -29.54 18.51 -1.22
N VAL A 171 -29.12 17.46 -0.52
CA VAL A 171 -29.16 17.40 0.94
C VAL A 171 -27.90 18.07 1.50
N PRO A 172 -28.02 19.09 2.38
CA PRO A 172 -26.84 19.75 2.95
C PRO A 172 -25.90 18.76 3.65
N LEU A 173 -24.58 18.95 3.52
CA LEU A 173 -23.54 18.08 4.08
C LEU A 173 -23.77 17.74 5.55
N LYS A 174 -24.16 18.73 6.36
CA LYS A 174 -24.46 18.58 7.80
C LYS A 174 -25.61 17.61 8.11
N LYS A 175 -26.53 17.36 7.17
CA LYS A 175 -27.64 16.41 7.34
C LYS A 175 -27.29 15.01 6.85
N ARG A 176 -26.58 14.90 5.72
CA ARG A 176 -26.21 13.61 5.13
C ARG A 176 -24.99 12.94 5.76
N GLN A 177 -24.10 13.70 6.41
CA GLN A 177 -22.92 13.18 7.12
C GLN A 177 -21.94 12.37 6.26
N CYS A 178 -22.04 12.44 4.93
CA CYS A 178 -21.11 11.83 3.97
C CYS A 178 -20.75 12.82 2.85
N PHE A 179 -19.56 12.70 2.29
CA PHE A 179 -19.11 13.49 1.14
C PHE A 179 -19.49 12.79 -0.18
N MET A 180 -19.94 13.56 -1.17
CA MET A 180 -20.06 13.06 -2.55
C MET A 180 -18.74 13.35 -3.29
N GLU A 181 -18.60 12.75 -4.48
CA GLU A 181 -17.47 13.04 -5.36
C GLU A 181 -17.30 14.55 -5.61
N GLY A 182 -16.08 15.05 -5.38
CA GLY A 182 -15.71 16.45 -5.56
C GLY A 182 -16.05 17.39 -4.40
N GLU A 183 -16.76 16.94 -3.37
CA GLU A 183 -17.16 17.79 -2.23
C GLU A 183 -16.25 17.62 -0.99
N GLY A 184 -15.39 16.60 -1.02
CA GLY A 184 -14.45 16.31 0.07
C GLY A 184 -13.40 17.40 0.23
N THR A 185 -13.01 17.65 1.48
CA THR A 185 -11.88 18.54 1.85
C THR A 185 -10.50 18.02 1.40
N VAL A 186 -10.45 16.89 0.71
CA VAL A 186 -9.21 16.27 0.24
C VAL A 186 -8.63 17.17 -0.84
N GLN A 187 -7.58 17.91 -0.47
CA GLN A 187 -6.92 18.93 -1.29
C GLN A 187 -6.16 18.36 -2.51
N SER A 188 -6.41 17.10 -2.88
CA SER A 188 -5.59 16.33 -3.82
C SER A 188 -6.30 15.97 -5.13
N GLY A 189 -7.52 16.48 -5.39
CA GLY A 189 -8.24 16.21 -6.65
C GLY A 189 -8.45 14.71 -6.97
N SER A 190 -8.25 13.84 -5.98
CA SER A 190 -8.33 12.39 -6.10
C SER A 190 -9.69 11.91 -5.59
N PRO A 191 -10.23 10.82 -6.16
CA PRO A 191 -11.49 10.24 -5.69
C PRO A 191 -11.41 9.92 -4.19
N PHE A 192 -12.47 10.25 -3.45
CA PHE A 192 -12.53 10.16 -2.00
C PHE A 192 -12.84 8.72 -1.58
N SER A 193 -11.93 8.07 -0.85
CA SER A 193 -12.19 6.79 -0.16
C SER A 193 -12.17 6.97 1.37
N SER A 194 -12.89 6.08 2.07
CA SER A 194 -12.92 6.08 3.54
C SER A 194 -11.54 5.81 4.13
N ASN A 195 -10.80 4.82 3.60
CA ASN A 195 -9.49 4.46 4.12
C ASN A 195 -8.43 5.53 3.84
N LEU A 196 -8.52 6.25 2.71
CA LEU A 196 -7.67 7.43 2.45
C LEU A 196 -7.94 8.55 3.47
N CYS A 197 -9.22 8.85 3.75
CA CYS A 197 -9.61 9.84 4.75
C CYS A 197 -9.08 9.47 6.14
N MET A 198 -9.24 8.21 6.55
CA MET A 198 -8.75 7.72 7.83
C MET A 198 -7.23 7.73 7.92
N SER A 199 -6.54 7.38 6.83
CA SER A 199 -5.08 7.44 6.74
C SER A 199 -4.57 8.89 6.87
N GLU A 200 -5.22 9.85 6.21
CA GLU A 200 -4.88 11.27 6.36
C GLU A 200 -5.15 11.78 7.79
N CYS A 201 -6.27 11.38 8.39
CA CYS A 201 -6.62 11.74 9.76
C CYS A 201 -5.56 11.24 10.77
N ARG A 202 -5.14 9.98 10.61
CA ARG A 202 -4.06 9.38 11.40
C ARG A 202 -2.74 10.14 11.19
N LEU A 203 -2.35 10.40 9.95
CA LEU A 203 -1.13 11.15 9.64
C LEU A 203 -1.13 12.55 10.26
N ARG A 204 -2.21 13.32 10.09
CA ARG A 204 -2.34 14.67 10.68
C ARG A 204 -2.20 14.64 12.20
N THR A 205 -2.75 13.62 12.84
CA THR A 205 -2.65 13.42 14.30
C THR A 205 -1.22 13.10 14.71
N ILE A 206 -0.54 12.20 13.98
CA ILE A 206 0.86 11.84 14.23
C ILE A 206 1.78 13.04 14.07
N VAL A 207 1.63 13.83 12.99
CA VAL A 207 2.42 15.05 12.78
C VAL A 207 2.18 16.06 13.91
N LYS A 208 0.93 16.26 14.32
CA LYS A 208 0.58 17.21 15.39
C LYS A 208 1.14 16.81 16.75
N LEU A 209 1.16 15.51 17.08
CA LEU A 209 1.58 15.02 18.40
C LEU A 209 3.07 14.69 18.47
N CYS A 210 3.62 14.14 17.39
CA CYS A 210 4.97 13.57 17.36
C CYS A 210 5.96 14.35 16.48
N ASN A 211 5.46 15.30 15.66
CA ASN A 211 6.27 16.11 14.74
C ASN A 211 7.14 15.28 13.77
N CYS A 212 6.64 14.12 13.36
CA CYS A 212 7.31 13.22 12.41
C CYS A 212 6.31 12.57 11.45
N VAL A 213 6.81 12.04 10.32
CA VAL A 213 6.01 11.30 9.32
C VAL A 213 6.54 9.87 9.26
N PRO A 214 5.72 8.84 9.55
CA PRO A 214 6.13 7.46 9.39
C PRO A 214 6.44 7.11 7.92
N PHE A 215 7.44 6.27 7.69
CA PHE A 215 7.98 5.97 6.36
C PHE A 215 6.95 5.39 5.36
N PHE A 216 5.92 4.70 5.88
CA PHE A 216 4.90 4.02 5.09
C PHE A 216 3.81 4.94 4.56
N TYR A 217 3.68 6.16 5.09
CA TYR A 217 2.83 7.15 4.46
C TYR A 217 3.49 7.62 3.15
N ALA A 218 2.69 7.91 2.13
CA ALA A 218 3.16 8.62 0.95
C ALA A 218 3.81 9.94 1.39
N ASP A 219 4.83 10.39 0.66
CA ASP A 219 5.50 11.63 1.02
C ASP A 219 4.57 12.82 0.74
N PHE A 220 3.76 13.16 1.73
CA PHE A 220 2.91 14.35 1.72
C PHE A 220 3.72 15.61 2.05
N SER A 221 5.06 15.62 1.90
CA SER A 221 5.88 16.83 2.11
C SER A 221 5.46 18.00 1.20
N GLU A 222 4.90 17.74 0.02
CA GLU A 222 4.21 18.78 -0.77
C GLU A 222 3.02 19.40 -0.02
N PHE A 223 2.33 18.64 0.83
CA PHE A 223 1.19 19.09 1.63
C PHE A 223 1.60 19.74 2.97
N SER A 224 2.71 19.30 3.58
CA SER A 224 3.30 19.92 4.78
C SER A 224 3.63 21.40 4.57
N SER A 225 4.17 21.74 3.39
CA SER A 225 4.45 23.14 3.01
C SER A 225 3.21 24.04 3.05
N LYS A 226 2.01 23.49 2.79
CA LYS A 226 0.73 24.21 2.86
C LYS A 226 0.10 24.21 4.26
N LEU A 227 0.37 23.20 5.09
CA LEU A 227 -0.04 23.18 6.49
C LEU A 227 0.67 24.24 7.34
N SER A 228 1.94 24.55 7.04
CA SER A 228 2.66 25.66 7.69
C SER A 228 2.22 27.06 7.23
N SER A 229 1.45 27.17 6.14
CA SER A 229 1.00 28.47 5.60
C SER A 229 -0.33 28.97 6.18
N LYS A 230 -0.94 28.21 7.09
CA LYS A 230 -2.18 28.58 7.80
C LYS A 230 -2.08 28.37 9.31
N SER A 231 -1.00 28.88 9.91
CA SER A 231 -1.00 29.31 11.31
C SER A 231 -1.20 30.81 11.37
#